data_AF-A0A016U6X7-F1
#
_entry.id   AF-A0A016U6X7-F1
#
_cell.length_a   1.000
_cell.length_b   1.000
_cell.length_c   1.000
_cell.angle_alpha   90.00
_cell.angle_beta   90.00
_cell.angle_gamma   90.00
#
_symmetry.space_group_name_H-M   'P 1'
#
loop_
_entity.id
_entity.type
_entity.pdbx_description
1 polymer ?
#
loop_
_entity_poly.entity_id
_entity_poly.type
_entity_poly.pdbx_seq_one_letter_code
_entity_poly.pdbx_strand_id
1 'polypeptide(L)'
;MVKVALYFAFACFSIVLFPACEAATTKTPPLCARCLPRTLILTPSDGTPGSITPVIKMLPNTPQGCRQMNVICTTPAGYTTSNMVFNGSGAPKTGKNVTALVSCFKGSWRTSYMGSYIYLNSVRCYAS
;
A
#
# COMPACT_ATOMS: atom_id res chain seq x y z
N MET A 1 49.35 7.80 -21.38
CA MET A 1 49.16 6.38 -21.73
C MET A 1 47.75 6.23 -22.28
N VAL A 2 47.62 6.19 -23.59
CA VAL A 2 46.35 6.12 -24.31
C VAL A 2 46.06 4.65 -24.61
N LYS A 3 44.90 4.13 -24.20
CA LYS A 3 44.45 2.78 -24.57
C LYS A 3 43.14 2.90 -25.32
N VAL A 4 43.25 2.81 -26.65
CA VAL A 4 42.15 2.65 -27.61
C VAL A 4 41.76 1.18 -27.65
N ALA A 5 40.48 0.87 -27.54
CA ALA A 5 39.87 -0.40 -27.94
C ALA A 5 38.39 -0.14 -28.27
N LEU A 6 38.08 0.23 -29.51
CA LEU A 6 37.63 -0.63 -30.62
C LEU A 6 36.18 -1.15 -30.47
N TYR A 7 35.27 -0.38 -31.07
CA TYR A 7 34.11 -0.75 -31.89
C TYR A 7 33.35 -2.08 -31.64
N PHE A 8 32.09 -1.94 -31.20
CA PHE A 8 30.99 -2.79 -31.70
C PHE A 8 30.00 -1.90 -32.45
N ALA A 9 30.09 -1.94 -33.78
CA ALA A 9 29.04 -1.46 -34.67
C ALA A 9 28.07 -2.61 -34.93
N PHE A 10 26.80 -2.46 -34.58
CA PHE A 10 25.73 -3.19 -35.25
C PHE A 10 24.65 -2.21 -35.70
N ALA A 11 24.81 -1.86 -36.97
CA ALA A 11 23.84 -1.44 -37.96
C ALA A 11 22.42 -1.15 -37.46
N CYS A 12 22.08 0.14 -37.46
CA CYS A 12 20.69 0.58 -37.55
C CYS A 12 20.23 0.33 -39.00
N PHE A 13 19.76 -0.89 -39.28
CA PHE A 13 19.21 -1.26 -40.59
C PHE A 13 17.72 -0.89 -40.61
N SER A 14 17.37 0.06 -41.48
CA SER A 14 16.03 0.62 -41.64
C SER A 14 15.03 -0.43 -42.14
N ILE A 15 14.12 -0.91 -41.27
CA ILE A 15 12.90 -1.62 -41.68
C ILE A 15 11.76 -1.27 -40.69
N VAL A 16 10.80 -0.49 -41.21
CA VAL A 16 9.37 -0.39 -40.81
C VAL A 16 9.04 0.29 -39.47
N LEU A 17 8.02 1.16 -39.54
CA LEU A 17 7.36 1.91 -38.47
C LEU A 17 7.27 1.13 -37.13
N PHE A 18 8.05 1.56 -36.14
CA PHE A 18 7.74 1.37 -34.73
C PHE A 18 7.88 2.74 -34.06
N PRO A 19 6.78 3.33 -33.54
CA PRO A 19 6.88 4.61 -32.85
C PRO A 19 7.62 4.36 -31.53
N ALA A 20 8.64 5.18 -31.32
CA ALA A 20 9.31 5.45 -30.06
C ALA A 20 9.66 4.23 -29.19
N CYS A 21 10.94 3.86 -29.24
CA CYS A 21 11.60 3.36 -28.04
C CYS A 21 11.41 4.43 -26.95
N GLU A 22 10.39 4.27 -26.12
CA GLU A 22 10.14 5.16 -24.99
C GLU A 22 11.35 5.04 -24.07
N ALA A 23 12.21 6.04 -24.13
CA ALA A 23 13.19 6.26 -23.08
C ALA A 23 12.43 6.21 -21.75
N ALA A 24 12.71 5.19 -20.95
CA ALA A 24 12.18 5.07 -19.60
C ALA A 24 12.67 6.29 -18.81
N THR A 25 11.89 7.37 -18.86
CA THR A 25 12.08 8.54 -18.03
C THR A 25 11.97 8.03 -16.60
N THR A 26 13.08 8.03 -15.88
CA THR A 26 13.12 7.80 -14.44
C THR A 26 12.42 8.98 -13.75
N LYS A 27 11.09 9.06 -13.89
CA LYS A 27 10.25 9.91 -13.05
C LYS A 27 10.64 9.58 -11.62
N THR A 28 11.12 10.59 -10.89
CA THR A 28 11.29 10.48 -9.44
C THR A 28 10.04 9.80 -8.90
N PRO A 29 10.16 8.65 -8.21
CA PRO A 29 9.00 7.92 -7.77
C PRO A 29 8.15 8.90 -6.97
N PRO A 30 6.85 9.04 -7.31
CA PRO A 30 6.01 10.00 -6.64
C PRO A 30 6.08 9.70 -5.13
N LEU A 31 6.10 10.72 -4.27
CA LEU A 31 6.29 10.54 -2.83
C LEU A 31 5.29 9.54 -2.22
N CYS A 32 4.16 9.30 -2.89
CA CYS A 32 3.15 8.29 -2.58
C CYS A 32 3.56 6.84 -2.93
N ALA A 33 4.74 6.57 -3.46
CA ALA A 33 5.29 5.23 -3.67
C ALA A 33 6.28 4.82 -2.57
N ARG A 34 6.61 5.74 -1.65
CA ARG A 34 7.66 5.54 -0.63
C ARG A 34 7.18 4.83 0.64
N CYS A 35 5.87 4.68 0.84
CA CYS A 35 5.37 3.98 2.02
C CYS A 35 5.77 2.50 1.98
N LEU A 36 6.36 2.02 3.07
CA LEU A 36 6.65 0.61 3.28
C LEU A 36 5.49 0.01 4.10
N PRO A 37 5.02 -1.21 3.79
CA PRO A 37 3.95 -1.84 4.58
C PRO A 37 4.31 -1.96 6.06
N ARG A 38 5.60 -2.16 6.37
CA ARG A 38 6.14 -2.28 7.73
C ARG A 38 6.06 -0.98 8.55
N THR A 39 5.79 0.18 7.97
CA THR A 39 5.63 1.43 8.75
C THR A 39 4.26 1.52 9.41
N LEU A 40 3.29 0.71 8.98
CA LEU A 40 1.99 0.62 9.64
C LEU A 40 2.05 -0.44 10.74
N ILE A 41 1.84 -0.03 12.00
CA ILE A 41 1.86 -0.94 13.14
C ILE A 41 0.51 -1.68 13.21
N LEU A 42 0.52 -2.98 12.95
CA LEU A 42 -0.64 -3.84 13.19
C LEU A 42 -0.55 -4.40 14.61
N THR A 43 -1.58 -4.16 15.41
CA THR A 43 -1.65 -4.76 16.75
C THR A 43 -2.07 -6.22 16.59
N PRO A 44 -1.21 -7.21 16.90
CA PRO A 44 -1.57 -8.61 16.77
C PRO A 44 -2.64 -8.99 17.80
N SER A 45 -3.30 -10.13 17.58
CA SER A 45 -4.14 -10.75 18.60
C SER A 45 -3.28 -11.11 19.83
N ASP A 46 -3.77 -10.76 21.01
CA ASP A 46 -3.13 -10.97 22.31
C ASP A 46 -3.70 -12.18 23.06
N GLY A 47 -4.51 -13.00 22.39
CA GLY A 47 -5.17 -14.17 22.98
C GLY A 47 -6.41 -13.83 23.81
N THR A 48 -6.76 -12.55 23.98
CA THR A 48 -8.03 -12.18 24.60
C THR A 48 -9.20 -12.51 23.67
N PRO A 49 -10.36 -12.94 24.20
CA PRO A 49 -11.54 -13.24 23.39
C PRO A 49 -11.92 -12.04 22.51
N GLY A 50 -12.02 -12.27 21.20
CA GLY A 50 -12.37 -11.25 20.22
C GLY A 50 -11.18 -10.43 19.72
N SER A 51 -9.97 -10.64 20.20
CA SER A 51 -8.77 -9.99 19.66
C SER A 51 -8.41 -10.54 18.29
N ILE A 52 -8.32 -9.67 17.27
CA ILE A 52 -8.11 -10.07 15.88
C ILE A 52 -6.75 -9.57 15.40
N THR A 53 -5.95 -10.43 14.78
CA THR A 53 -4.74 -10.01 14.05
C THR A 53 -5.16 -9.37 12.71
N PRO A 54 -4.90 -8.08 12.47
CA PRO A 54 -5.20 -7.44 11.21
C PRO A 54 -4.35 -8.05 10.09
N VAL A 55 -4.94 -8.23 8.90
CA VAL A 55 -4.24 -8.74 7.72
C VAL A 55 -4.05 -7.62 6.71
N ILE A 56 -2.84 -7.45 6.21
CA ILE A 56 -2.55 -6.54 5.08
C ILE A 56 -2.62 -7.33 3.78
N LYS A 57 -3.40 -6.83 2.82
CA LYS A 57 -3.40 -7.27 1.43
C LYS A 57 -2.94 -6.11 0.55
N MET A 58 -1.74 -6.21 -0.01
CA MET A 58 -1.23 -5.24 -0.97
C MET A 58 -2.10 -5.25 -2.24
N LEU A 59 -2.40 -4.05 -2.74
CA LEU A 59 -3.14 -3.86 -3.99
C LEU A 59 -2.19 -3.33 -5.08
N PRO A 60 -2.56 -3.45 -6.36
CA PRO A 60 -1.84 -2.77 -7.44
C PRO A 60 -1.73 -1.27 -7.15
N ASN A 61 -0.65 -0.64 -7.59
CA ASN A 61 -0.50 0.81 -7.45
C ASN A 61 -1.63 1.55 -8.21
N THR A 62 -1.98 2.75 -7.76
CA THR A 62 -2.92 3.60 -8.48
C THR A 62 -2.34 4.01 -9.84
N PRO A 63 -3.14 4.54 -10.78
CA PRO A 63 -2.64 5.03 -12.07
C PRO A 63 -1.53 6.10 -11.94
N GLN A 64 -1.52 6.83 -10.83
CA GLN A 64 -0.49 7.83 -10.49
C GLN A 64 0.78 7.21 -9.90
N GLY A 65 0.85 5.88 -9.76
CA GLY A 65 1.96 5.15 -9.16
C GLY A 65 1.97 5.10 -7.63
N CYS A 66 0.87 5.47 -6.96
CA CYS A 66 0.80 5.47 -5.50
C CYS A 66 0.53 4.05 -4.95
N ARG A 67 1.22 3.70 -3.87
CA ARG A 67 0.99 2.42 -3.18
C ARG A 67 -0.35 2.44 -2.45
N GLN A 68 -1.04 1.31 -2.47
CA GLN A 68 -2.27 1.10 -1.73
C GLN A 68 -2.36 -0.34 -1.23
N MET A 69 -3.10 -0.52 -0.14
CA MET A 69 -3.31 -1.81 0.49
C MET A 69 -4.64 -1.82 1.23
N ASN A 70 -5.22 -3.01 1.37
CA ASN A 70 -6.34 -3.24 2.27
C ASN A 70 -5.82 -3.72 3.61
N VAL A 71 -6.28 -3.10 4.68
CA VAL A 71 -6.18 -3.64 6.04
C VAL A 71 -7.51 -4.31 6.35
N ILE A 72 -7.48 -5.57 6.78
CA ILE A 72 -8.65 -6.42 6.94
C ILE A 72 -8.72 -6.90 8.38
N CYS A 73 -9.85 -6.65 9.04
CA CYS A 73 -10.27 -7.30 10.28
C CYS A 73 -11.37 -8.32 9.92
N THR A 74 -11.06 -9.60 10.03
CA THR A 74 -12.02 -10.69 9.80
C THR A 74 -12.73 -11.02 11.10
N THR A 75 -14.06 -11.06 11.11
CA THR A 75 -14.81 -11.40 12.32
C THR A 75 -14.61 -12.89 12.64
N PRO A 76 -14.11 -13.23 13.85
CA PRO A 76 -13.94 -14.61 14.25
C PRO A 76 -15.29 -15.30 14.46
N ALA A 77 -15.29 -16.63 14.38
CA ALA A 77 -16.49 -17.41 14.66
C ALA A 77 -16.99 -17.15 16.09
N GLY A 78 -18.31 -17.10 16.27
CA GLY A 78 -18.95 -16.78 17.56
C GLY A 78 -19.18 -15.28 17.81
N TYR A 79 -18.70 -14.40 16.92
CA TYR A 79 -18.93 -12.96 17.01
C TYR A 79 -19.81 -12.47 15.85
N THR A 80 -20.49 -11.34 16.06
CA THR A 80 -21.39 -10.75 15.05
C THR A 80 -20.70 -9.68 14.23
N THR A 81 -19.77 -8.96 14.84
CA THR A 81 -19.11 -7.79 14.26
C THR A 81 -17.62 -7.74 14.61
N SER A 82 -16.86 -7.07 13.76
CA SER A 82 -15.49 -6.60 14.02
C SER A 82 -15.48 -5.09 14.10
N ASN A 83 -14.53 -4.57 14.85
CA ASN A 83 -14.22 -3.17 15.02
C ASN A 83 -12.76 -2.94 14.62
N MET A 84 -12.53 -1.92 13.80
CA MET A 84 -11.19 -1.48 13.41
C MET A 84 -10.94 -0.09 13.98
N VAL A 85 -9.97 0.02 14.88
CA VAL A 85 -9.55 1.28 15.49
C VAL A 85 -8.25 1.73 14.89
N PHE A 86 -8.23 2.99 14.43
CA PHE A 86 -7.05 3.63 13.88
C PHE A 86 -6.32 4.42 14.98
N ASN A 87 -5.00 4.30 15.06
CA ASN A 87 -4.15 5.05 16.01
C ASN A 87 -4.52 4.88 17.50
N GLY A 88 -5.28 3.84 17.86
CA GLY A 88 -5.75 3.62 19.23
C GLY A 88 -6.79 4.63 19.72
N SER A 89 -7.36 5.46 18.84
CA SER A 89 -8.29 6.54 19.22
C SER A 89 -9.40 6.73 18.19
N GLY A 90 -10.54 7.26 18.64
CA GLY A 90 -11.68 7.59 17.77
C GLY A 90 -12.69 6.46 17.62
N ALA A 91 -13.76 6.76 16.87
CA ALA A 91 -14.81 5.78 16.61
C ALA A 91 -14.25 4.61 15.77
N PRO A 92 -14.56 3.36 16.11
CA PRO A 92 -14.16 2.22 15.31
C PRO A 92 -14.94 2.20 14.00
N LYS A 93 -14.30 1.72 12.93
CA LYS A 93 -15.03 1.23 11.77
C LYS A 93 -15.58 -0.16 12.11
N THR A 94 -16.90 -0.32 12.10
CA THR A 94 -17.57 -1.55 12.56
C THR A 94 -18.30 -2.28 11.43
N GLY A 95 -18.30 -3.61 11.45
CA GLY A 95 -19.05 -4.45 10.49
C GLY A 95 -18.68 -5.93 10.56
N LYS A 96 -19.42 -6.78 9.83
CA LYS A 96 -19.22 -8.25 9.83
C LYS A 96 -17.87 -8.71 9.26
N ASN A 97 -17.20 -7.88 8.45
CA ASN A 97 -15.80 -8.00 8.08
C ASN A 97 -15.34 -6.61 7.70
N VAL A 98 -14.43 -6.02 8.49
CA VAL A 98 -14.05 -4.63 8.30
C VAL A 98 -12.83 -4.56 7.42
N THR A 99 -12.96 -3.92 6.27
CA THR A 99 -11.83 -3.62 5.39
C THR A 99 -11.64 -2.11 5.26
N ALA A 100 -10.42 -1.63 5.41
CA ALA A 100 -10.04 -0.25 5.15
C ALA A 100 -9.07 -0.18 3.99
N LEU A 101 -9.43 0.63 2.98
CA LEU A 101 -8.52 0.99 1.90
C LEU A 101 -7.53 2.03 2.42
N VAL A 102 -6.26 1.66 2.44
CA VAL A 102 -5.16 2.52 2.86
C VAL A 102 -4.35 2.89 1.63
N SER A 103 -4.14 4.18 1.44
CA SER A 103 -3.34 4.73 0.35
C SER A 103 -2.14 5.47 0.91
N CYS A 104 -1.02 5.39 0.23
CA CYS A 104 0.16 6.16 0.58
C CYS A 104 0.01 7.58 0.04
N PHE A 105 0.32 8.57 0.88
CA PHE A 105 0.29 9.98 0.49
C PHE A 105 1.45 10.71 1.16
N LYS A 106 2.30 11.36 0.36
CA LYS A 106 3.49 12.09 0.84
C LYS A 106 4.35 11.26 1.81
N GLY A 107 4.50 9.96 1.55
CA GLY A 107 5.30 9.05 2.38
C GLY A 107 4.63 8.54 3.65
N SER A 108 3.37 8.91 3.92
CA SER A 108 2.58 8.44 5.06
C SER A 108 1.36 7.64 4.62
N TRP A 109 0.98 6.62 5.39
CA TRP A 109 -0.26 5.89 5.15
C TRP A 109 -1.46 6.73 5.57
N ARG A 110 -2.51 6.75 4.75
CA ARG A 110 -3.78 7.38 5.09
C ARG A 110 -4.96 6.55 4.63
N THR A 111 -6.10 6.71 5.30
CA THR A 111 -7.39 6.16 4.86
C THR A 111 -8.47 7.23 4.91
N SER A 112 -9.56 7.01 4.18
CA SER A 112 -10.77 7.83 4.29
C SER A 112 -11.70 7.20 5.32
N TYR A 113 -12.06 7.98 6.34
CA TYR A 113 -12.96 7.56 7.39
C TYR A 113 -13.87 8.73 7.79
N MET A 114 -15.18 8.47 7.85
CA MET A 114 -16.21 9.48 8.18
C MET A 114 -16.11 10.78 7.35
N GLY A 115 -15.81 10.65 6.05
CA GLY A 115 -15.70 11.79 5.13
C GLY A 115 -14.40 12.60 5.26
N SER A 116 -13.47 12.19 6.11
CA SER A 116 -12.17 12.85 6.31
C SER A 116 -11.01 11.89 6.03
N TYR A 117 -9.84 12.45 5.72
CA TYR A 117 -8.60 11.67 5.63
C TYR A 117 -7.90 11.63 6.97
N ILE A 118 -7.57 10.43 7.44
CA ILE A 118 -6.77 10.21 8.64
C ILE A 118 -5.44 9.56 8.26
N TYR A 119 -4.36 10.03 8.86
CA TYR A 119 -3.04 9.39 8.74
C TYR A 119 -2.96 8.23 9.73
N LEU A 120 -2.37 7.12 9.29
CA LEU A 120 -2.32 5.87 10.03
C LEU A 120 -0.90 5.59 10.52
N ASN A 121 -0.77 5.44 11.84
CA ASN A 121 0.42 4.92 12.52
C ASN A 121 0.17 3.50 13.02
N SER A 122 -1.03 3.23 13.53
CA SER A 122 -1.40 1.90 14.01
C SER A 122 -2.84 1.50 13.68
N VAL A 123 -3.08 0.19 13.62
CA VAL A 123 -4.41 -0.40 13.49
C VAL A 123 -4.57 -1.52 14.52
N ARG A 124 -5.70 -1.51 15.22
CA ARG A 124 -6.13 -2.59 16.11
C ARG A 124 -7.50 -3.10 15.66
N CYS A 125 -7.68 -4.41 15.68
CA CYS A 125 -8.94 -5.07 15.38
C CYS A 125 -9.45 -5.82 16.62
N TYR A 126 -10.75 -5.73 16.90
CA TYR A 126 -11.40 -6.58 17.91
C TYR A 126 -12.84 -6.89 17.53
N ALA A 127 -13.37 -8.01 17.99
CA ALA A 127 -14.70 -8.49 17.72
C ALA A 127 -15.68 -8.15 18.84
N SER A 128 -16.96 -7.97 18.49
CA SER A 128 -18.09 -7.78 19.40
C SER A 128 -19.33 -8.53 18.94
#